data_AF-A0A959R0X7-F1
#
_entry.id   AF-A0A959R0X7-F1
#
_cell.length_a   1.000
_cell.length_b   1.000
_cell.length_c   1.000
_cell.angle_alpha   90.00
_cell.angle_beta   90.00
_cell.angle_gamma   90.00
#
_symmetry.space_group_name_H-M   'P 1'
#
loop_
_entity.id
_entity.type
_entity.pdbx_description
1 polymer ?
#
loop_
_entity_poly.entity_id
_entity_poly.type
_entity_poly.pdbx_seq_one_letter_code
_entity_poly.pdbx_strand_id
1 'polypeptide(L)'
;MKVFTLATALLCLNLPLSAQWSGNFSELELIPCYGDSGTMISQPVNWTIYQTLENTWNGTIDSSICINVDIVSTKLMLAMDQIDTSRSVFIRYKFYESNKVLLNPNAIYLLQIWSGTTGMSLNSTADCPGELCSGAITGIQFMNEDSTGFNMRYHSNVALNGDYTGCVTTEPFEENWLREFIYKITPNQISAPLNEAIFSLGGLYLQEDYDQNQIQTCLIPEWLFNGTSYEVPLYQISTYSGWGTNYLALNGAWPDQYPSSANQYFIDAELIQNIDTPATININIDYYESLSYQLFTQFRGGLVDGSDSIRHIVNLVQDGGNICMESWIDVLFQKNRKFIYKGGQLDLNGRTACMQFRKGGALEVASGSTLYYGQDGFGILLLRTGGTIILSEGSHLRINNTLKLKSFEPNLSNLASNQITMDLPPDSKLSFGEHAKVMAQPGEEDFMRLNINMLGGEIDLSNLDATSRSYINLIYPTPGQDASANLKISPNPSTGELNIQWIGSFDETITLQLFDIQGRLYWEEKRPCTKGLNIIDLILPELANGLYIVKLDSPGQGMSTHKLAISK
;
A
#
# COMPACT_ATOMS: atom_id res chain seq x y z
N MET A 1 0.69 56.35 43.92
CA MET A 1 1.75 55.55 43.27
C MET A 1 1.05 54.52 42.39
N LYS A 2 0.97 54.79 41.08
CA LYS A 2 0.14 54.01 40.14
C LYS A 2 0.95 52.80 39.63
N VAL A 3 0.45 51.61 39.89
CA VAL A 3 0.98 50.34 39.36
C VAL A 3 0.57 50.24 37.90
N PHE A 4 1.56 50.21 37.01
CA PHE A 4 1.37 49.92 35.59
C PHE A 4 1.33 48.39 35.42
N THR A 5 0.14 47.84 35.18
CA THR A 5 -0.01 46.46 34.73
C THR A 5 0.27 46.44 33.24
N LEU A 6 1.46 45.99 32.85
CA LEU A 6 1.81 45.71 31.47
C LEU A 6 1.13 44.38 31.09
N ALA A 7 -0.06 44.46 30.52
CA ALA A 7 -0.70 43.34 29.87
C ALA A 7 0.04 43.07 28.56
N THR A 8 0.94 42.09 28.57
CA THR A 8 1.53 41.53 27.36
C THR A 8 0.42 40.81 26.59
N ALA A 9 -0.23 41.53 25.68
CA ALA A 9 -1.06 40.92 24.65
C ALA A 9 -0.14 40.10 23.75
N LEU A 10 -0.05 38.80 24.04
CA LEU A 10 0.46 37.80 23.12
C LEU A 10 -0.53 37.75 21.95
N LEU A 11 -0.38 38.66 20.99
CA LEU A 11 -0.99 38.51 19.67
C LEU A 11 -0.34 37.26 19.05
N CYS A 12 -1.03 36.13 19.17
CA CYS A 12 -0.90 35.05 18.19
C CYS A 12 -1.28 35.65 16.83
N LEU A 13 -0.28 36.19 16.13
CA LEU A 13 -0.33 36.34 14.70
C LEU A 13 -0.43 34.92 14.15
N ASN A 14 -1.66 34.43 13.99
CA ASN A 14 -1.97 33.46 12.96
C ASN A 14 -1.60 34.14 11.64
N LEU A 15 -0.32 34.05 11.25
CA LEU A 15 0.03 34.23 9.85
C LEU A 15 -0.85 33.21 9.13
N PRO A 16 -1.78 33.63 8.26
CA PRO A 16 -2.50 32.65 7.46
C PRO A 16 -1.43 31.86 6.74
N LEU A 17 -1.40 30.55 6.99
CA LEU A 17 -0.66 29.57 6.22
C LEU A 17 -1.07 29.81 4.77
N SER A 18 -0.29 30.59 4.04
CA SER A 18 -0.63 30.95 2.67
C SER A 18 -0.30 29.74 1.82
N ALA A 19 -1.32 29.11 1.23
CA ALA A 19 -1.11 28.12 0.20
C ALA A 19 -0.11 28.66 -0.83
N GLN A 20 0.93 27.89 -1.15
CA GLN A 20 1.92 28.26 -2.16
C GLN A 20 1.25 28.43 -3.52
N TRP A 21 0.18 27.68 -3.76
CA TRP A 21 -0.70 27.89 -4.90
C TRP A 21 -2.16 27.59 -4.56
N SER A 22 -3.07 28.44 -5.06
CA SER A 22 -4.50 28.18 -5.05
C SER A 22 -5.07 28.30 -6.47
N GLY A 23 -5.72 27.25 -6.95
CA GLY A 23 -6.50 27.28 -8.18
C GLY A 23 -7.90 27.80 -7.90
N ASN A 24 -8.22 28.98 -8.43
CA ASN A 24 -9.55 29.59 -8.33
C ASN A 24 -10.24 29.62 -9.71
N PHE A 25 -11.56 29.38 -9.70
CA PHE A 25 -12.43 29.50 -10.86
C PHE A 25 -13.32 30.73 -10.67
N SER A 26 -12.73 31.92 -10.67
CA SER A 26 -13.47 33.18 -10.42
C SER A 26 -13.89 33.92 -11.69
N GLU A 27 -13.19 33.68 -12.81
CA GLU A 27 -13.40 34.40 -14.06
C GLU A 27 -13.47 33.41 -15.24
N LEU A 28 -14.36 33.71 -16.19
CA LEU A 28 -14.47 33.00 -17.46
C LEU A 28 -13.98 33.89 -18.61
N GLU A 29 -13.37 33.27 -19.60
CA GLU A 29 -13.08 33.86 -20.90
C GLU A 29 -13.80 33.11 -22.01
N LEU A 30 -14.20 33.84 -23.04
CA LEU A 30 -14.73 33.26 -24.27
C LEU A 30 -13.55 32.95 -25.21
N ILE A 31 -13.33 31.68 -25.49
CA ILE A 31 -12.30 31.22 -26.43
C ILE A 31 -12.94 30.46 -27.60
N PRO A 32 -12.32 30.46 -28.79
CA PRO A 32 -12.76 29.60 -29.88
C PRO A 32 -12.62 28.13 -29.51
N CYS A 33 -13.58 27.29 -29.91
CA CYS A 33 -13.46 25.85 -29.73
C CYS A 33 -12.30 25.29 -30.56
N TYR A 34 -11.58 24.28 -30.01
CA TYR A 34 -10.33 23.76 -30.58
C TYR A 34 -10.43 23.24 -32.02
N GLY A 35 -11.61 22.81 -32.48
CA GLY A 35 -11.84 22.39 -33.88
C GLY A 35 -12.85 23.20 -34.65
N ASP A 36 -13.45 24.22 -34.03
CA ASP A 36 -14.41 25.10 -34.68
C ASP A 36 -14.21 26.53 -34.20
N SER A 37 -13.47 27.31 -34.99
CA SER A 37 -13.24 28.73 -34.72
C SER A 37 -14.51 29.58 -34.82
N GLY A 38 -15.61 29.04 -35.37
CA GLY A 38 -16.91 29.71 -35.43
C GLY A 38 -17.73 29.58 -34.15
N THR A 39 -17.39 28.62 -33.28
CA THR A 39 -18.07 28.37 -32.01
C THR A 39 -17.22 28.87 -30.84
N MET A 40 -17.77 29.78 -30.05
CA MET A 40 -17.13 30.28 -28.83
C MET A 40 -17.61 29.47 -27.62
N ILE A 41 -16.68 29.06 -26.76
CA ILE A 41 -16.94 28.38 -25.50
C ILE A 41 -16.42 29.21 -24.33
N SER A 42 -17.07 29.08 -23.18
CA SER A 42 -16.66 29.71 -21.93
C SER A 42 -15.77 28.75 -21.16
N GLN A 43 -14.54 29.16 -20.85
CA GLN A 43 -13.60 28.42 -20.00
C GLN A 43 -13.02 29.32 -18.91
N PRO A 44 -12.56 28.77 -17.78
CA PRO A 44 -11.94 29.59 -16.75
C PRO A 44 -10.59 30.14 -17.25
N VAL A 45 -10.29 31.40 -16.90
CA VAL A 45 -9.07 32.06 -17.37
C VAL A 45 -7.82 31.27 -16.96
N ASN A 46 -6.92 31.01 -17.91
CA ASN A 46 -5.70 30.19 -17.76
C ASN A 46 -5.92 28.68 -17.58
N TRP A 47 -7.16 28.21 -17.62
CA TRP A 47 -7.49 26.78 -17.59
C TRP A 47 -7.85 26.28 -18.97
N THR A 48 -7.56 25.02 -19.22
CA THR A 48 -7.98 24.32 -20.44
C THR A 48 -8.77 23.08 -20.08
N ILE A 49 -9.98 22.98 -20.62
CA ILE A 49 -10.88 21.84 -20.41
C ILE A 49 -11.10 21.11 -21.73
N TYR A 50 -10.77 19.83 -21.77
CA TYR A 50 -10.72 19.06 -23.02
C TYR A 50 -10.87 17.56 -22.83
N GLN A 51 -11.17 16.86 -23.93
CA GLN A 51 -10.99 15.42 -24.07
C GLN A 51 -9.93 15.14 -25.14
N THR A 52 -9.35 13.95 -25.10
CA THR A 52 -8.34 13.49 -26.08
C THR A 52 -8.79 12.23 -26.78
N LEU A 53 -8.29 11.97 -27.98
CA LEU A 53 -8.60 10.77 -28.76
C LEU A 53 -8.06 9.49 -28.07
N GLU A 54 -6.89 9.59 -27.44
CA GLU A 54 -6.20 8.47 -26.78
C GLU A 54 -6.61 8.30 -25.31
N ASN A 55 -7.52 9.16 -24.82
CA ASN A 55 -7.95 9.22 -23.43
C ASN A 55 -6.80 9.40 -22.40
N THR A 56 -5.73 10.09 -22.80
CA THR A 56 -4.60 10.48 -21.95
C THR A 56 -4.48 11.99 -21.89
N TRP A 57 -4.07 12.56 -20.76
CA TRP A 57 -4.02 14.01 -20.59
C TRP A 57 -3.09 14.72 -21.57
N ASN A 58 -2.08 14.02 -22.09
CA ASN A 58 -1.11 14.50 -23.07
C ASN A 58 -1.41 14.03 -24.50
N GLY A 59 -2.56 13.41 -24.74
CA GLY A 59 -2.99 12.94 -26.05
C GLY A 59 -3.40 14.07 -26.99
N THR A 60 -3.77 13.69 -28.21
CA THR A 60 -4.32 14.58 -29.23
C THR A 60 -5.69 15.08 -28.76
N ILE A 61 -5.84 16.40 -28.61
CA ILE A 61 -7.13 17.02 -28.25
C ILE A 61 -8.18 16.65 -29.31
N ASP A 62 -9.33 16.15 -28.85
CA ASP A 62 -10.49 15.89 -29.70
C ASP A 62 -11.16 17.21 -30.07
N SER A 63 -10.83 17.69 -31.26
CA SER A 63 -11.30 18.98 -31.76
C SER A 63 -12.79 18.98 -32.13
N SER A 64 -13.45 17.81 -32.16
CA SER A 64 -14.89 17.70 -32.44
C SER A 64 -15.80 18.00 -31.24
N ILE A 65 -15.22 18.12 -30.03
CA ILE A 65 -15.96 18.33 -28.79
C ILE A 65 -15.69 19.74 -28.26
N CYS A 66 -16.75 20.52 -28.08
CA CYS A 66 -16.69 21.88 -27.55
C CYS A 66 -17.28 21.89 -26.13
N ILE A 67 -16.40 21.92 -25.13
CA ILE A 67 -16.79 21.87 -23.71
C ILE A 67 -16.95 23.29 -23.19
N ASN A 68 -18.18 23.63 -22.82
CA ASN A 68 -18.53 24.89 -22.18
C ASN A 68 -18.73 24.66 -20.67
N VAL A 69 -18.25 25.59 -19.84
CA VAL A 69 -18.47 25.51 -18.39
C VAL A 69 -19.08 26.77 -17.82
N ASP A 70 -19.78 26.59 -16.71
CA ASP A 70 -20.32 27.67 -15.90
C ASP A 70 -19.52 27.80 -14.61
N ILE A 71 -19.56 28.99 -14.00
CA ILE A 71 -19.08 29.21 -12.63
C ILE A 71 -20.26 29.58 -11.74
N VAL A 72 -20.50 28.78 -10.70
CA VAL A 72 -21.54 29.05 -9.69
C VAL A 72 -20.88 29.07 -8.32
N SER A 73 -20.95 30.21 -7.63
CA SER A 73 -20.33 30.40 -6.31
C SER A 73 -18.86 29.95 -6.28
N THR A 74 -18.06 30.43 -7.25
CA THR A 74 -16.63 30.09 -7.48
C THR A 74 -16.33 28.62 -7.77
N LYS A 75 -17.36 27.78 -8.01
CA LYS A 75 -17.18 26.40 -8.45
C LYS A 75 -17.33 26.33 -9.96
N LEU A 76 -16.38 25.70 -10.63
CA LEU A 76 -16.51 25.25 -12.00
C LEU A 76 -17.59 24.18 -12.07
N MET A 77 -18.54 24.33 -12.98
CA MET A 77 -19.64 23.42 -13.23
C MET A 77 -19.52 22.87 -14.66
N LEU A 78 -19.43 21.54 -14.77
CA LEU A 78 -19.32 20.82 -16.03
C LEU A 78 -20.51 19.86 -16.16
N ALA A 79 -21.36 20.10 -17.16
CA ALA A 79 -22.47 19.22 -17.51
C ALA A 79 -21.99 18.06 -18.40
N MET A 80 -22.56 16.86 -18.21
CA MET A 80 -22.10 15.65 -18.91
C MET A 80 -22.68 15.50 -20.33
N ASP A 81 -23.68 16.32 -20.72
CA ASP A 81 -24.29 16.29 -22.05
C ASP A 81 -23.42 16.92 -23.16
N GLN A 82 -22.29 17.52 -22.79
CA GLN A 82 -21.34 18.16 -23.71
C GLN A 82 -20.10 17.33 -24.01
N ILE A 83 -19.97 16.14 -23.40
CA ILE A 83 -18.78 15.30 -23.48
C ILE A 83 -19.12 13.89 -23.94
N ASP A 84 -18.12 13.18 -24.43
CA ASP A 84 -18.19 11.72 -24.57
C ASP A 84 -17.91 11.07 -23.21
N THR A 85 -18.97 10.58 -22.55
CA THR A 85 -18.89 10.01 -21.20
C THR A 85 -18.15 8.66 -21.14
N SER A 86 -17.79 8.06 -22.28
CA SER A 86 -16.93 6.88 -22.33
C SER A 86 -15.44 7.21 -22.17
N ARG A 87 -15.09 8.49 -22.25
CA ARG A 87 -13.72 9.02 -22.13
C ARG A 87 -13.62 9.98 -20.96
N SER A 88 -12.39 10.20 -20.51
CA SER A 88 -12.08 11.14 -19.45
C SER A 88 -12.11 12.57 -19.96
N VAL A 89 -12.42 13.50 -19.05
CA VAL A 89 -12.24 14.94 -19.23
C VAL A 89 -11.02 15.38 -18.43
N PHE A 90 -10.24 16.30 -18.98
CA PHE A 90 -9.06 16.87 -18.35
C PHE A 90 -9.27 18.36 -18.11
N ILE A 91 -9.09 18.80 -16.87
CA ILE A 91 -9.06 20.20 -16.47
C ILE A 91 -7.61 20.54 -16.14
N ARG A 92 -6.94 21.30 -17.02
CA ARG A 92 -5.50 21.54 -16.94
C ARG A 92 -5.20 23.02 -16.68
N TYR A 93 -4.27 23.26 -15.77
CA TYR A 93 -3.58 24.53 -15.62
C TYR A 93 -2.11 24.34 -15.98
N LYS A 94 -1.61 25.18 -16.89
CA LYS A 94 -0.19 25.18 -17.26
C LYS A 94 0.47 26.45 -16.76
N PHE A 95 1.53 26.30 -16.00
CA PHE A 95 2.32 27.42 -15.53
C PHE A 95 3.44 27.73 -16.53
N TYR A 96 3.54 29.01 -16.86
CA TYR A 96 4.57 29.63 -17.69
C TYR A 96 5.65 30.25 -16.82
N GLU A 97 6.75 30.71 -17.43
CA GLU A 97 7.83 31.36 -16.68
C GLU A 97 7.37 32.59 -15.87
N SER A 98 6.30 33.26 -16.33
CA SER A 98 5.74 34.43 -15.66
C SER A 98 4.92 34.12 -14.39
N ASN A 99 4.46 32.88 -14.21
CA ASN A 99 3.55 32.51 -13.12
C ASN A 99 3.85 31.15 -12.46
N LYS A 100 4.94 30.45 -12.82
CA LYS A 100 5.37 29.24 -12.12
C LYS A 100 5.62 29.52 -10.63
N VAL A 101 5.36 28.51 -9.81
CA VAL A 101 5.47 28.62 -8.36
C VAL A 101 6.70 27.85 -7.90
N LEU A 102 7.58 28.52 -7.14
CA LEU A 102 8.72 27.87 -6.49
C LEU A 102 8.20 27.07 -5.30
N LEU A 103 8.60 25.80 -5.23
CA LEU A 103 8.35 24.93 -4.10
C LEU A 103 9.67 24.77 -3.33
N ASN A 104 9.59 24.75 -2.01
CA ASN A 104 10.74 24.55 -1.14
C ASN A 104 11.32 23.14 -1.35
N PRO A 105 12.65 22.97 -1.32
CA PRO A 105 13.27 21.65 -1.31
C PRO A 105 12.92 20.88 -0.03
N ASN A 106 13.01 19.55 -0.08
CA ASN A 106 12.88 18.68 1.09
C ASN A 106 11.57 18.88 1.86
N ALA A 107 10.46 19.05 1.14
CA ALA A 107 9.18 19.37 1.72
C ALA A 107 8.05 18.44 1.26
N ILE A 108 7.10 18.21 2.14
CA ILE A 108 5.80 17.60 1.90
C ILE A 108 4.81 18.73 1.60
N TYR A 109 4.08 18.61 0.51
CA TYR A 109 2.97 19.48 0.15
C TYR A 109 1.66 18.70 0.24
N LEU A 110 0.70 19.25 0.97
CA LEU A 110 -0.68 18.81 1.01
C LEU A 110 -1.41 19.37 -0.22
N LEU A 111 -1.92 18.46 -1.05
CA LEU A 111 -2.78 18.78 -2.16
C LEU A 111 -4.24 18.61 -1.73
N GLN A 112 -4.97 19.71 -1.60
CA GLN A 112 -6.38 19.71 -1.25
C GLN A 112 -7.26 20.04 -2.45
N ILE A 113 -8.29 19.23 -2.68
CA ILE A 113 -9.20 19.37 -3.80
C ILE A 113 -10.63 19.25 -3.32
N TRP A 114 -11.45 20.25 -3.61
CA TRP A 114 -12.88 20.23 -3.31
C TRP A 114 -13.67 20.00 -4.57
N SER A 115 -14.14 18.76 -4.74
CA SER A 115 -14.94 18.36 -5.89
C SER A 115 -16.26 17.73 -5.45
N GLY A 116 -17.23 17.71 -6.36
CA GLY A 116 -18.52 17.06 -6.10
C GLY A 116 -19.21 16.65 -7.38
N THR A 117 -20.03 15.62 -7.31
CA THR A 117 -20.86 15.16 -8.42
C THR A 117 -22.35 15.26 -8.06
N THR A 118 -23.18 15.49 -9.07
CA THR A 118 -24.64 15.38 -8.99
C THR A 118 -25.10 14.43 -10.09
N GLY A 119 -25.94 13.45 -9.76
CA GLY A 119 -26.49 12.52 -10.75
C GLY A 119 -25.49 11.52 -11.36
N MET A 120 -24.27 11.43 -10.80
CA MET A 120 -23.23 10.50 -11.26
C MET A 120 -22.18 10.18 -10.19
N SER A 121 -21.34 9.19 -10.46
CA SER A 121 -20.13 8.86 -9.70
C SER A 121 -18.86 8.94 -10.57
N LEU A 122 -17.71 9.11 -9.93
CA LEU A 122 -16.40 9.06 -10.58
C LEU A 122 -15.80 7.66 -10.49
N ASN A 123 -15.07 7.26 -11.54
CA ASN A 123 -14.24 6.06 -11.50
C ASN A 123 -12.90 6.41 -10.81
N SER A 124 -12.63 5.81 -9.64
CA SER A 124 -11.42 6.04 -8.84
C SER A 124 -10.31 5.00 -9.08
N THR A 125 -10.45 4.11 -10.07
CA THR A 125 -9.52 2.99 -10.25
C THR A 125 -8.28 3.38 -11.06
N ALA A 126 -7.29 2.48 -11.09
CA ALA A 126 -6.08 2.62 -11.91
C ALA A 126 -6.20 2.04 -13.33
N ASP A 127 -7.40 1.59 -13.75
CA ASP A 127 -7.61 0.82 -14.98
C ASP A 127 -7.76 1.69 -16.25
N CYS A 128 -7.70 3.02 -16.13
CA CYS A 128 -7.83 3.94 -17.27
C CYS A 128 -6.48 4.21 -17.97
N PRO A 129 -6.49 4.65 -19.25
CA PRO A 129 -5.27 5.11 -19.93
C PRO A 129 -4.56 6.22 -19.15
N GLY A 130 -3.24 6.14 -19.04
CA GLY A 130 -2.46 7.01 -18.16
C GLY A 130 -2.52 6.64 -16.67
N GLU A 131 -3.07 5.46 -16.34
CA GLU A 131 -2.96 4.80 -15.03
C GLU A 131 -3.63 5.52 -13.85
N LEU A 132 -4.60 6.38 -14.15
CA LEU A 132 -5.45 7.10 -13.21
C LEU A 132 -6.80 7.29 -13.87
N CYS A 133 -7.93 6.90 -13.26
CA CYS A 133 -9.25 7.19 -13.81
C CYS A 133 -9.73 8.58 -13.43
N SER A 134 -9.82 8.89 -12.13
CA SER A 134 -10.16 10.22 -11.63
C SER A 134 -9.22 10.63 -10.52
N GLY A 135 -8.75 11.87 -10.56
CA GLY A 135 -7.74 12.36 -9.63
C GLY A 135 -6.96 13.54 -10.16
N ALA A 136 -5.96 13.94 -9.38
CA ALA A 136 -5.04 15.01 -9.74
C ALA A 136 -3.69 14.47 -10.18
N ILE A 137 -3.09 15.20 -11.12
CA ILE A 137 -1.72 15.00 -11.58
C ILE A 137 -1.02 16.35 -11.40
N THR A 138 0.04 16.35 -10.59
CA THR A 138 0.86 17.53 -10.32
C THR A 138 2.21 17.37 -11.01
N GLY A 139 2.55 18.29 -11.91
CA GLY A 139 3.82 18.31 -12.64
C GLY A 139 4.81 19.27 -11.99
N ILE A 140 5.86 18.73 -11.37
CA ILE A 140 6.97 19.49 -10.79
C ILE A 140 8.18 19.40 -11.72
N GLN A 141 8.73 20.55 -12.05
CA GLN A 141 9.98 20.67 -12.78
C GLN A 141 11.15 20.77 -11.79
N PHE A 142 12.22 20.06 -12.10
CA PHE A 142 13.42 19.99 -11.27
C PHE A 142 14.67 19.90 -12.14
N MET A 143 15.83 20.25 -11.57
CA MET A 143 17.11 20.25 -12.30
C MET A 143 17.45 18.85 -12.80
N ASN A 144 17.99 18.72 -14.02
CA ASN A 144 18.44 17.44 -14.55
C ASN A 144 19.87 17.06 -14.07
N GLU A 145 20.26 15.80 -14.25
CA GLU A 145 21.53 15.24 -13.73
C GLU A 145 22.79 15.98 -14.22
N ASP A 146 22.78 16.46 -15.47
CA ASP A 146 23.91 17.20 -16.04
C ASP A 146 23.88 18.72 -15.75
N SER A 147 22.88 19.18 -15.00
CA SER A 147 22.67 20.59 -14.67
C SER A 147 22.55 21.53 -15.89
N THR A 148 22.22 21.00 -17.07
CA THR A 148 22.05 21.80 -18.30
C THR A 148 20.61 22.23 -18.56
N GLY A 149 19.66 21.72 -17.78
CA GLY A 149 18.25 22.02 -17.93
C GLY A 149 17.39 21.39 -16.84
N PHE A 150 16.17 21.06 -17.20
CA PHE A 150 15.17 20.58 -16.26
C PHE A 150 14.45 19.34 -16.78
N ASN A 151 14.12 18.45 -15.85
CA ASN A 151 13.20 17.34 -16.04
C ASN A 151 11.82 17.68 -15.45
N MET A 152 10.82 16.87 -15.79
CA MET A 152 9.46 16.95 -15.26
C MET A 152 9.11 15.66 -14.53
N ARG A 153 8.56 15.78 -13.33
CA ARG A 153 8.00 14.67 -12.56
C ARG A 153 6.52 14.89 -12.36
N TYR A 154 5.74 13.83 -12.54
CA TYR A 154 4.30 13.85 -12.38
C TYR A 154 3.90 13.01 -11.17
N HIS A 155 3.25 13.64 -10.20
CA HIS A 155 2.70 13.01 -9.01
C HIS A 155 1.21 12.82 -9.23
N SER A 156 0.76 11.56 -9.23
CA SER A 156 -0.65 11.21 -9.36
C SER A 156 -1.26 10.95 -7.99
N ASN A 157 -2.48 11.43 -7.81
CA ASN A 157 -3.21 11.39 -6.56
C ASN A 157 -4.67 11.05 -6.86
N VAL A 158 -5.16 9.93 -6.35
CA VAL A 158 -6.51 9.42 -6.62
C VAL A 158 -7.53 10.28 -5.89
N ALA A 159 -8.40 10.98 -6.61
CA ALA A 159 -9.46 11.75 -5.96
C ALA A 159 -10.73 10.91 -5.86
N LEU A 160 -11.20 10.72 -4.62
CA LEU A 160 -12.52 10.19 -4.33
C LEU A 160 -13.55 11.34 -4.36
N ASN A 161 -14.83 11.01 -4.57
CA ASN A 161 -15.92 12.00 -4.51
C ASN A 161 -15.84 12.80 -3.19
N GLY A 162 -15.69 14.14 -3.28
CA GLY A 162 -15.66 15.03 -2.12
C GLY A 162 -14.32 15.77 -1.96
N ASP A 163 -13.99 16.03 -0.69
CA ASP A 163 -12.75 16.71 -0.26
C ASP A 163 -11.61 15.69 -0.25
N TYR A 164 -10.67 15.85 -1.16
CA TYR A 164 -9.49 14.99 -1.27
C TYR A 164 -8.26 15.69 -0.70
N THR A 165 -7.44 14.95 0.06
CA THR A 165 -6.12 15.38 0.50
C THR A 165 -5.08 14.35 0.03
N GLY A 166 -4.14 14.77 -0.80
CA GLY A 166 -2.98 13.97 -1.22
C GLY A 166 -1.68 14.60 -0.72
N CYS A 167 -0.57 13.85 -0.81
CA CYS A 167 0.76 14.38 -0.53
C CYS A 167 1.57 14.49 -1.82
N VAL A 168 2.43 15.50 -1.88
CA VAL A 168 3.41 15.72 -2.94
C VAL A 168 4.75 16.09 -2.29
N THR A 169 5.76 15.24 -2.47
CA THR A 169 7.11 15.49 -1.94
C THR A 169 7.98 16.19 -2.97
N THR A 170 8.75 17.18 -2.53
CA THR A 170 9.78 17.81 -3.36
C THR A 170 11.14 17.14 -3.18
N GLU A 171 11.96 17.22 -4.22
CA GLU A 171 13.33 16.72 -4.24
C GLU A 171 14.29 17.70 -3.53
N PRO A 172 15.54 17.29 -3.21
CA PRO A 172 16.50 18.14 -2.49
C PRO A 172 17.04 19.34 -3.31
N PHE A 173 16.56 19.55 -4.53
CA PHE A 173 17.03 20.61 -5.41
C PHE A 173 16.46 21.98 -5.01
N GLU A 174 17.28 23.03 -5.03
CA GLU A 174 16.82 24.40 -4.75
C GLU A 174 15.74 24.88 -5.75
N GLU A 175 15.73 24.32 -6.96
CA GLU A 175 14.81 24.71 -8.03
C GLU A 175 13.76 23.62 -8.28
N ASN A 176 12.75 23.54 -7.41
CA ASN A 176 11.52 22.79 -7.66
C ASN A 176 10.42 23.75 -8.11
N TRP A 177 9.94 23.64 -9.34
CA TRP A 177 8.90 24.53 -9.87
C TRP A 177 7.61 23.78 -10.17
N LEU A 178 6.49 24.19 -9.59
CA LEU A 178 5.18 23.73 -10.04
C LEU A 178 4.93 24.24 -11.46
N ARG A 179 4.80 23.31 -12.42
CA ARG A 179 4.66 23.61 -13.85
C ARG A 179 3.33 23.21 -14.44
N GLU A 180 2.70 22.18 -13.90
CA GLU A 180 1.41 21.70 -14.39
C GLU A 180 0.53 21.19 -13.25
N PHE A 181 -0.77 21.42 -13.39
CA PHE A 181 -1.79 20.77 -12.60
C PHE A 181 -2.87 20.25 -13.55
N ILE A 182 -3.29 19.00 -13.38
CA ILE A 182 -4.33 18.38 -14.21
C ILE A 182 -5.30 17.65 -13.28
N TYR A 183 -6.58 17.96 -13.38
CA TYR A 183 -7.63 17.13 -12.78
C TYR A 183 -8.25 16.27 -13.88
N LYS A 184 -8.14 14.96 -13.73
CA LYS A 184 -8.73 13.97 -14.62
C LYS A 184 -10.05 13.49 -14.03
N ILE A 185 -11.07 13.40 -14.88
CA ILE A 185 -12.44 13.01 -14.50
C ILE A 185 -12.86 11.89 -15.44
N THR A 186 -13.15 10.71 -14.89
CA THR A 186 -13.76 9.62 -15.67
C THR A 186 -15.13 9.30 -15.08
N PRO A 187 -16.23 9.64 -15.77
CA PRO A 187 -17.57 9.25 -15.34
C PRO A 187 -17.69 7.73 -15.20
N ASN A 188 -18.41 7.27 -14.19
CA ASN A 188 -18.70 5.86 -13.98
C ASN A 188 -20.21 5.58 -14.12
N GLN A 189 -20.94 5.48 -13.01
CA GLN A 189 -22.38 5.28 -13.03
C GLN A 189 -23.08 6.64 -13.10
N ILE A 190 -23.75 6.91 -14.23
CA ILE A 190 -24.60 8.09 -14.43
C ILE A 190 -26.05 7.65 -14.20
N SER A 191 -26.69 8.20 -13.16
CA SER A 191 -28.05 7.85 -12.75
C SER A 191 -29.09 8.91 -13.11
N ALA A 192 -28.66 10.14 -13.41
CA ALA A 192 -29.51 11.23 -13.89
C ALA A 192 -29.44 11.38 -15.43
N PRO A 193 -30.38 12.09 -16.06
CA PRO A 193 -30.22 12.59 -17.42
C PRO A 193 -28.89 13.33 -17.60
N LEU A 194 -28.24 13.22 -18.77
CA LEU A 194 -26.89 13.79 -18.99
C LEU A 194 -26.82 15.30 -18.76
N ASN A 195 -27.91 16.03 -19.03
CA ASN A 195 -28.04 17.46 -18.81
C ASN A 195 -28.25 17.84 -17.32
N GLU A 196 -28.53 16.87 -16.46
CA GLU A 196 -28.66 17.02 -15.00
C GLU A 196 -27.46 16.42 -14.25
N ALA A 197 -26.67 15.56 -14.92
CA ALA A 197 -25.43 15.02 -14.39
C ALA A 197 -24.34 16.09 -14.47
N ILE A 198 -23.82 16.48 -13.30
CA ILE A 198 -22.90 17.61 -13.17
C ILE A 198 -21.67 17.20 -12.36
N PHE A 199 -20.50 17.57 -12.86
CA PHE A 199 -19.27 17.65 -12.07
C PHE A 199 -19.06 19.08 -11.60
N SER A 200 -18.66 19.24 -10.35
CA SER A 200 -18.30 20.53 -9.77
C SER A 200 -16.89 20.48 -9.19
N LEU A 201 -16.11 21.53 -9.43
CA LEU A 201 -14.77 21.72 -8.86
C LEU A 201 -14.70 23.09 -8.23
N GLY A 202 -14.60 23.12 -6.89
CA GLY A 202 -14.63 24.35 -6.11
C GLY A 202 -13.25 25.00 -5.96
N GLY A 203 -12.31 24.29 -5.33
CA GLY A 203 -11.01 24.84 -5.01
C GLY A 203 -9.91 23.79 -5.04
N LEU A 204 -8.70 24.27 -5.32
CA LEU A 204 -7.48 23.50 -5.42
C LEU A 204 -6.39 24.21 -4.64
N TYR A 205 -5.73 23.53 -3.72
CA TYR A 205 -4.68 24.11 -2.89
C TYR A 205 -3.49 23.18 -2.88
N LEU A 206 -2.31 23.75 -3.12
CA LEU A 206 -1.06 23.08 -2.81
C LEU A 206 -0.39 23.89 -1.70
N GLN A 207 -0.30 23.27 -0.53
CA GLN A 207 0.23 23.91 0.67
C GLN A 207 1.33 23.05 1.27
N GLU A 208 2.46 23.65 1.60
CA GLU A 208 3.50 22.98 2.38
C GLU A 208 3.00 22.59 3.76
N ASP A 209 3.34 21.38 4.17
CA ASP A 209 3.19 20.93 5.53
C ASP A 209 4.35 21.47 6.37
N TYR A 210 4.09 22.56 7.09
CA TYR A 210 5.08 23.21 7.94
C TYR A 210 5.37 22.43 9.23
N ASP A 211 4.52 21.46 9.58
CA ASP A 211 4.70 20.60 10.76
C ASP A 211 5.44 19.29 10.43
N GLN A 212 6.01 19.20 9.23
CA GLN A 212 6.84 18.07 8.82
C GLN A 212 8.16 18.01 9.60
N ASN A 213 8.59 16.79 9.90
CA ASN A 213 9.88 16.45 10.44
C ASN A 213 10.74 15.81 9.33
N GLN A 214 12.03 16.11 9.34
CA GLN A 214 12.97 15.51 8.38
C GLN A 214 13.84 14.46 9.06
N ILE A 215 13.97 13.30 8.41
CA ILE A 215 14.86 12.22 8.82
C ILE A 215 16.03 12.18 7.84
N GLN A 216 17.19 12.67 8.27
CA GLN A 216 18.45 12.63 7.50
C GLN A 216 19.43 11.61 8.08
N THR A 217 19.42 11.44 9.40
CA THR A 217 20.29 10.55 10.15
C THR A 217 19.46 9.69 11.09
N CYS A 218 19.86 8.45 11.32
CA CYS A 218 19.18 7.55 12.24
C CYS A 218 20.18 7.05 13.28
N LEU A 219 20.34 7.81 14.37
CA LEU A 219 21.23 7.48 15.48
C LEU A 219 20.43 6.91 16.65
N ILE A 220 20.76 5.70 17.08
CA ILE A 220 19.93 4.91 17.98
C ILE A 220 20.64 4.79 19.34
N PRO A 221 20.11 5.40 20.40
CA PRO A 221 20.67 5.27 21.73
C PRO A 221 20.39 3.91 22.38
N GLU A 222 21.25 3.49 23.31
CA GLU A 222 21.18 2.20 24.01
C GLU A 222 19.86 2.00 24.77
N TRP A 223 19.28 3.06 25.32
CA TRP A 223 18.07 2.98 26.15
C TRP A 223 16.80 2.59 25.38
N LEU A 224 16.84 2.57 24.04
CA LEU A 224 15.77 2.03 23.19
C LEU A 224 15.82 0.50 23.05
N PHE A 225 16.83 -0.16 23.61
CA PHE A 225 16.93 -1.61 23.61
C PHE A 225 16.02 -2.24 24.68
N ASN A 226 15.12 -3.12 24.27
CA ASN A 226 14.17 -3.79 25.18
C ASN A 226 14.66 -5.16 25.70
N GLY A 227 15.90 -5.55 25.39
CA GLY A 227 16.46 -6.87 25.69
C GLY A 227 16.56 -7.81 24.49
N THR A 228 15.80 -7.55 23.42
CA THR A 228 15.81 -8.35 22.17
C THR A 228 16.08 -7.51 20.93
N SER A 229 15.50 -6.30 20.86
CA SER A 229 15.59 -5.38 19.74
C SER A 229 15.63 -3.93 20.23
N TYR A 230 16.09 -3.05 19.35
CA TYR A 230 15.92 -1.60 19.51
C TYR A 230 14.57 -1.20 18.93
N GLU A 231 13.73 -0.57 19.74
CA GLU A 231 12.42 -0.06 19.32
C GLU A 231 12.51 1.45 19.13
N VAL A 232 12.46 1.92 17.88
CA VAL A 232 12.83 3.29 17.51
C VAL A 232 11.62 4.03 16.93
N PRO A 233 10.89 4.84 17.72
CA PRO A 233 9.86 5.72 17.20
C PRO A 233 10.43 6.75 16.21
N LEU A 234 9.63 7.21 15.24
CA LEU A 234 10.10 8.17 14.23
C LEU A 234 10.59 9.50 14.85
N TYR A 235 9.89 10.01 15.85
CA TYR A 235 10.27 11.27 16.52
C TYR A 235 11.65 11.23 17.20
N GLN A 236 12.21 10.03 17.45
CA GLN A 236 13.56 9.89 18.03
C GLN A 236 14.67 10.05 16.98
N ILE A 237 14.34 9.91 15.69
CA ILE A 237 15.29 9.96 14.58
C ILE A 237 15.03 11.13 13.63
N SER A 238 14.12 12.03 13.99
CA SER A 238 13.94 13.30 13.28
C SER A 238 14.88 14.39 13.79
N THR A 239 15.21 15.32 12.90
CA THR A 239 16.03 16.51 13.20
C THR A 239 15.34 17.52 14.12
N TYR A 240 13.99 17.51 14.14
CA TYR A 240 13.19 18.34 15.02
C TYR A 240 12.50 17.45 16.07
N SER A 241 12.67 17.78 17.35
CA SER A 241 12.14 17.04 18.50
C SER A 241 10.72 17.46 18.90
N GLY A 242 9.99 18.06 17.96
CA GLY A 242 8.59 18.44 18.14
C GLY A 242 7.64 17.26 17.90
N TRP A 243 6.40 17.38 18.39
CA TRP A 243 5.30 16.44 18.14
C TRP A 243 4.74 16.58 16.71
N GLY A 244 5.61 16.68 15.71
CA GLY A 244 5.16 16.70 14.31
C GLY A 244 4.64 15.32 13.92
N THR A 245 3.55 15.32 13.14
CA THR A 245 2.85 14.09 12.75
C THR A 245 3.36 13.52 11.43
N ASN A 246 4.10 14.31 10.64
CA ASN A 246 4.53 13.90 9.30
C ASN A 246 6.06 13.86 9.22
N TYR A 247 6.61 12.79 8.67
CA TYR A 247 8.04 12.53 8.61
C TYR A 247 8.46 12.29 7.16
N LEU A 248 9.46 13.04 6.70
CA LEU A 248 10.06 12.88 5.38
C LEU A 248 11.46 12.28 5.52
N ALA A 249 11.63 11.04 5.03
CA ALA A 249 12.95 10.44 4.88
C ALA A 249 13.67 11.09 3.69
N LEU A 250 14.76 11.80 3.96
CA LEU A 250 15.47 12.63 2.98
C LEU A 250 16.57 11.90 2.23
N ASN A 251 16.75 12.27 0.97
CA ASN A 251 17.89 11.91 0.16
C ASN A 251 19.06 12.85 0.48
N GLY A 252 19.93 12.43 1.40
CA GLY A 252 21.10 13.19 1.82
C GLY A 252 22.30 13.08 0.87
N ALA A 253 22.15 12.51 -0.34
CA ALA A 253 23.27 12.37 -1.27
C ALA A 253 23.58 13.66 -2.04
N TRP A 254 22.60 14.55 -2.19
CA TRP A 254 22.76 15.84 -2.86
C TRP A 254 23.50 16.86 -1.95
N PRO A 255 24.42 17.69 -2.48
CA PRO A 255 24.77 17.89 -3.89
C PRO A 255 25.86 16.96 -4.45
N ASP A 256 26.39 16.05 -3.65
CA ASP A 256 27.53 15.20 -4.06
C ASP A 256 27.15 14.15 -5.11
N GLN A 257 25.93 13.64 -5.06
CA GLN A 257 25.39 12.66 -6.00
C GLN A 257 23.94 13.00 -6.36
N TYR A 258 23.65 12.97 -7.66
CA TYR A 258 22.30 13.18 -8.16
C TYR A 258 21.38 11.99 -7.82
N PRO A 259 20.22 12.20 -7.17
CA PRO A 259 19.26 11.14 -6.86
C PRO A 259 18.77 10.39 -8.12
N SER A 260 19.08 9.10 -8.21
CA SER A 260 18.67 8.26 -9.34
C SER A 260 18.56 6.79 -8.96
N SER A 261 18.07 5.96 -9.88
CA SER A 261 18.05 4.50 -9.67
C SER A 261 19.47 3.90 -9.57
N ALA A 262 20.47 4.57 -10.14
CA ALA A 262 21.88 4.21 -9.99
C ALA A 262 22.50 4.73 -8.68
N ASN A 263 21.97 5.85 -8.17
CA ASN A 263 22.45 6.55 -6.98
C ASN A 263 21.36 6.60 -5.90
N GLN A 264 21.08 5.44 -5.30
CA GLN A 264 20.15 5.36 -4.16
C GLN A 264 20.85 5.82 -2.86
N TYR A 265 20.17 6.66 -2.10
CA TYR A 265 20.61 7.07 -0.77
C TYR A 265 20.06 6.13 0.31
N PHE A 266 20.89 5.84 1.30
CA PHE A 266 20.53 5.00 2.42
C PHE A 266 20.68 5.78 3.71
N ILE A 267 19.59 5.91 4.47
CA ILE A 267 19.64 6.38 5.84
C ILE A 267 20.09 5.19 6.69
N ASP A 268 21.35 5.22 7.11
CA ASP A 268 21.96 4.20 7.96
C ASP A 268 21.43 4.35 9.39
N ALA A 269 20.82 3.30 9.91
CA ALA A 269 20.39 3.17 11.29
C ALA A 269 21.56 2.67 12.14
N GLU A 270 22.26 3.59 12.77
CA GLU A 270 23.50 3.34 13.52
C GLU A 270 23.25 3.37 15.02
N LEU A 271 23.81 2.40 15.73
CA LEU A 271 23.80 2.42 17.19
C LEU A 271 24.86 3.41 17.67
N ILE A 272 24.50 4.33 18.57
CA ILE A 272 25.45 5.30 19.14
C ILE A 272 26.59 4.57 19.86
N GLN A 273 26.25 3.52 20.59
CA GLN A 273 27.20 2.54 21.08
C GLN A 273 27.14 1.32 20.16
N ASN A 274 27.94 1.37 19.10
CA ASN A 274 28.02 0.28 18.15
C ASN A 274 28.56 -1.01 18.80
N ILE A 275 28.11 -2.15 18.29
CA ILE A 275 28.48 -3.47 18.79
C ILE A 275 28.93 -4.34 17.61
N ASP A 276 29.78 -5.33 17.87
CA ASP A 276 30.42 -6.18 16.85
C ASP A 276 29.50 -7.30 16.30
N THR A 277 28.25 -7.34 16.75
CA THR A 277 27.25 -8.35 16.34
C THR A 277 26.01 -7.70 15.77
N PRO A 278 25.36 -8.31 14.75
CA PRO A 278 24.10 -7.79 14.22
C PRO A 278 23.04 -7.67 15.32
N ALA A 279 22.41 -6.50 15.38
CA ALA A 279 21.26 -6.22 16.24
C ALA A 279 20.03 -6.01 15.37
N THR A 280 18.85 -6.27 15.92
CA THR A 280 17.58 -5.93 15.28
C THR A 280 17.15 -4.54 15.71
N ILE A 281 16.82 -3.70 14.73
CA ILE A 281 16.33 -2.34 14.89
C ILE A 281 14.94 -2.29 14.23
N ASN A 282 13.93 -1.95 15.00
CA ASN A 282 12.56 -1.76 14.55
C ASN A 282 12.26 -0.27 14.52
N ILE A 283 12.14 0.31 13.33
CA ILE A 283 11.69 1.69 13.17
C ILE A 283 10.16 1.67 13.20
N ASN A 284 9.57 2.20 14.27
CA ASN A 284 8.14 2.16 14.55
C ASN A 284 7.46 3.44 14.05
N ILE A 285 6.38 3.26 13.29
CA ILE A 285 5.50 4.33 12.81
C ILE A 285 4.19 4.20 13.62
N ASP A 286 4.09 4.98 14.68
CA ASP A 286 3.04 4.88 15.69
C ASP A 286 1.78 5.67 15.30
N TYR A 287 0.70 5.54 16.06
CA TYR A 287 -0.50 6.35 15.91
C TYR A 287 -0.17 7.83 15.79
N TYR A 288 -0.86 8.50 14.87
CA TYR A 288 -0.67 9.92 14.53
C TYR A 288 0.65 10.25 13.81
N GLU A 289 1.50 9.29 13.51
CA GLU A 289 2.66 9.49 12.66
C GLU A 289 2.35 9.12 11.21
N SER A 290 2.99 9.80 10.26
CA SER A 290 2.96 9.51 8.83
C SER A 290 4.38 9.54 8.30
N LEU A 291 4.77 8.53 7.53
CA LEU A 291 6.08 8.44 6.91
C LEU A 291 5.97 8.56 5.38
N SER A 292 6.71 9.51 4.83
CA SER A 292 6.94 9.70 3.41
C SER A 292 8.43 9.55 3.09
N TYR A 293 8.71 9.19 1.84
CA TYR A 293 10.08 9.06 1.34
C TYR A 293 10.30 10.06 0.21
N GLN A 294 11.42 10.78 0.28
CA GLN A 294 11.99 11.29 -0.95
C GLN A 294 12.44 10.13 -1.83
N LEU A 295 12.45 10.39 -3.13
CA LEU A 295 12.81 9.39 -4.12
C LEU A 295 14.22 8.86 -3.93
N PHE A 296 14.37 7.59 -4.29
CA PHE A 296 15.64 6.87 -4.19
C PHE A 296 16.22 6.85 -2.76
N THR A 297 15.38 7.01 -1.73
CA THR A 297 15.77 6.99 -0.31
C THR A 297 15.19 5.77 0.38
N GLN A 298 15.98 5.12 1.23
CA GLN A 298 15.50 4.03 2.07
C GLN A 298 16.33 3.87 3.34
N PHE A 299 15.73 3.30 4.38
CA PHE A 299 16.49 2.87 5.55
C PHE A 299 17.33 1.63 5.24
N ARG A 300 18.47 1.48 5.92
CA ARG A 300 19.18 0.20 6.10
C ARG A 300 19.90 0.21 7.45
N GLY A 301 20.34 -0.96 7.93
CA GLY A 301 21.15 -0.99 9.15
C GLY A 301 22.55 -0.46 8.91
N GLY A 302 23.07 0.30 9.87
CA GLY A 302 24.47 0.69 9.94
C GLY A 302 25.39 -0.53 10.02
N LEU A 303 26.67 -0.32 9.75
CA LEU A 303 27.69 -1.36 9.90
C LEU A 303 27.88 -1.71 11.38
N VAL A 304 28.05 -3.00 11.68
CA VAL A 304 28.42 -3.44 13.03
C VAL A 304 29.87 -3.03 13.32
N ASP A 305 30.23 -2.90 14.60
CA ASP A 305 31.58 -2.51 14.99
C ASP A 305 32.63 -3.49 14.43
N GLY A 306 33.72 -2.94 13.90
CA GLY A 306 34.80 -3.72 13.29
C GLY A 306 34.47 -4.40 11.95
N SER A 307 33.30 -4.17 11.32
CA SER A 307 32.94 -4.74 10.02
C SER A 307 32.78 -3.70 8.91
N ASP A 308 33.15 -4.08 7.69
CA ASP A 308 32.95 -3.31 6.46
C ASP A 308 31.73 -3.76 5.64
N SER A 309 31.10 -4.88 6.04
CA SER A 309 30.14 -5.60 5.21
C SER A 309 28.94 -6.16 5.97
N ILE A 310 29.09 -6.41 7.28
CA ILE A 310 28.02 -6.88 8.16
C ILE A 310 27.28 -5.66 8.71
N ARG A 311 25.94 -5.72 8.65
CA ARG A 311 25.06 -4.63 9.07
C ARG A 311 24.06 -5.12 10.11
N HIS A 312 23.57 -4.20 10.94
CA HIS A 312 22.38 -4.45 11.74
C HIS A 312 21.16 -4.73 10.85
N ILE A 313 20.14 -5.37 11.41
CA ILE A 313 18.89 -5.72 10.71
C ILE A 313 17.88 -4.62 11.00
N VAL A 314 17.43 -3.92 9.95
CA VAL A 314 16.40 -2.87 10.09
C VAL A 314 15.07 -3.34 9.53
N ASN A 315 14.07 -3.36 10.40
CA ASN A 315 12.67 -3.55 10.07
C ASN A 315 11.94 -2.21 10.10
N LEU A 316 10.94 -2.06 9.25
CA LEU A 316 9.97 -0.98 9.31
C LEU A 316 8.67 -1.56 9.88
N VAL A 317 8.21 -1.01 11.00
CA VAL A 317 7.04 -1.51 11.73
C VAL A 317 5.97 -0.43 11.69
N GLN A 318 4.87 -0.71 11.00
CA GLN A 318 3.71 0.18 10.95
C GLN A 318 2.72 -0.24 12.05
N ASP A 319 2.65 0.56 13.11
CA ASP A 319 1.89 0.27 14.34
C ASP A 319 0.84 1.35 14.60
N GLY A 320 -0.08 1.51 13.64
CA GLY A 320 -1.19 2.46 13.75
C GLY A 320 -1.00 3.77 12.97
N GLY A 321 0.25 4.13 12.62
CA GLY A 321 0.55 5.28 11.79
C GLY A 321 0.39 5.02 10.29
N ASN A 322 0.66 6.04 9.47
CA ASN A 322 0.44 6.00 8.03
C ASN A 322 1.77 5.95 7.25
N ILE A 323 1.76 5.33 6.08
CA ILE A 323 2.84 5.43 5.12
C ILE A 323 2.26 5.96 3.83
N CYS A 324 2.78 7.10 3.37
CA CYS A 324 2.40 7.68 2.09
C CYS A 324 3.52 7.49 1.08
N MET A 325 3.24 6.67 0.07
CA MET A 325 4.10 6.44 -1.08
C MET A 325 3.45 7.03 -2.33
N GLU A 326 4.04 8.07 -2.88
CA GLU A 326 3.51 8.75 -4.06
C GLU A 326 3.78 7.97 -5.35
N SER A 327 4.84 8.32 -6.06
CA SER A 327 5.20 7.72 -7.34
C SER A 327 6.68 7.37 -7.32
N TRP A 328 7.07 6.19 -7.84
CA TRP A 328 8.48 5.79 -8.00
C TRP A 328 9.30 5.63 -6.71
N ILE A 329 8.73 5.02 -5.67
CA ILE A 329 9.49 4.61 -4.49
C ILE A 329 9.58 3.09 -4.51
N ASP A 330 10.80 2.56 -4.72
CA ASP A 330 11.13 1.15 -4.47
C ASP A 330 11.66 1.04 -3.03
N VAL A 331 10.80 0.73 -2.07
CA VAL A 331 11.28 0.41 -0.71
C VAL A 331 11.74 -1.05 -0.70
N LEU A 332 13.04 -1.27 -0.50
CA LEU A 332 13.63 -2.59 -0.61
C LEU A 332 13.79 -3.30 0.74
N PHE A 333 13.24 -4.52 0.81
CA PHE A 333 13.40 -5.45 1.91
C PHE A 333 14.16 -6.70 1.43
N GLN A 334 15.29 -6.98 2.08
CA GLN A 334 16.17 -8.12 1.78
C GLN A 334 17.05 -8.44 2.99
N LYS A 335 17.74 -9.59 3.00
CA LYS A 335 18.71 -9.96 4.05
C LYS A 335 18.11 -9.87 5.47
N ASN A 336 17.00 -10.58 5.69
CA ASN A 336 16.27 -10.67 6.97
C ASN A 336 15.54 -9.39 7.42
N ARG A 337 15.47 -8.37 6.56
CA ARG A 337 14.68 -7.15 6.82
C ARG A 337 13.21 -7.37 6.53
N LYS A 338 12.34 -6.78 7.36
CA LYS A 338 10.89 -6.93 7.24
C LYS A 338 10.19 -5.58 7.15
N PHE A 339 9.07 -5.59 6.43
CA PHE A 339 7.99 -4.65 6.67
C PHE A 339 6.96 -5.37 7.53
N ILE A 340 6.68 -4.87 8.73
CA ILE A 340 5.77 -5.49 9.70
C ILE A 340 4.56 -4.57 9.86
N TYR A 341 3.40 -5.03 9.43
CA TYR A 341 2.14 -4.30 9.56
C TYR A 341 1.36 -4.80 10.77
N LYS A 342 1.03 -3.88 11.68
CA LYS A 342 0.15 -4.09 12.84
C LYS A 342 -1.10 -3.20 12.79
N GLY A 343 -1.08 -2.10 12.05
CA GLY A 343 -2.23 -1.21 11.89
C GLY A 343 -1.87 0.08 11.15
N GLY A 344 -2.89 0.90 10.85
CA GLY A 344 -2.74 2.18 10.14
C GLY A 344 -2.97 2.08 8.63
N GLN A 345 -2.70 3.17 7.90
CA GLN A 345 -3.00 3.26 6.45
C GLN A 345 -1.73 3.18 5.59
N LEU A 346 -1.77 2.38 4.53
CA LEU A 346 -0.71 2.31 3.52
C LEU A 346 -1.22 2.92 2.21
N ASP A 347 -0.86 4.18 1.97
CA ASP A 347 -1.29 4.96 0.81
C ASP A 347 -0.30 4.82 -0.33
N LEU A 348 -0.66 3.99 -1.30
CA LEU A 348 0.08 3.83 -2.56
C LEU A 348 -0.55 4.73 -3.62
N ASN A 349 -0.30 6.04 -3.57
CA ASN A 349 -1.00 7.04 -4.41
C ASN A 349 -0.67 6.92 -5.90
N GLY A 350 0.44 6.28 -6.27
CA GLY A 350 0.84 6.01 -7.65
C GLY A 350 0.85 4.52 -7.98
N ARG A 351 0.48 4.17 -9.22
CA ARG A 351 0.58 2.78 -9.72
C ARG A 351 2.00 2.22 -9.68
N THR A 352 3.02 3.08 -9.66
CA THR A 352 4.44 2.73 -9.60
C THR A 352 5.02 2.76 -8.18
N ALA A 353 4.25 3.12 -7.15
CA ALA A 353 4.67 2.96 -5.76
C ALA A 353 4.87 1.48 -5.46
N CYS A 354 6.05 1.08 -4.99
CA CYS A 354 6.46 -0.32 -4.97
C CYS A 354 7.18 -0.67 -3.67
N MET A 355 6.64 -1.61 -2.90
CA MET A 355 7.44 -2.32 -1.90
C MET A 355 7.99 -3.59 -2.52
N GLN A 356 9.30 -3.76 -2.41
CA GLN A 356 10.02 -4.87 -3.02
C GLN A 356 10.60 -5.79 -1.96
N PHE A 357 10.25 -7.07 -2.02
CA PHE A 357 10.76 -8.12 -1.14
C PHE A 357 11.65 -9.08 -1.93
N ARG A 358 12.94 -9.16 -1.58
CA ARG A 358 13.93 -10.07 -2.20
C ARG A 358 14.37 -11.14 -1.21
N LYS A 359 15.38 -11.93 -1.57
CA LYS A 359 15.96 -12.99 -0.72
C LYS A 359 16.13 -12.57 0.75
N GLY A 360 15.39 -13.26 1.62
CA GLY A 360 15.37 -13.05 3.07
C GLY A 360 14.54 -11.84 3.52
N GLY A 361 13.93 -11.07 2.61
CA GLY A 361 13.00 -10.00 2.94
C GLY A 361 11.57 -10.49 3.05
N ALA A 362 10.77 -9.91 3.95
CA ALA A 362 9.38 -10.33 4.14
C ALA A 362 8.42 -9.16 4.35
N LEU A 363 7.23 -9.28 3.77
CA LEU A 363 6.02 -8.57 4.19
C LEU A 363 5.38 -9.40 5.31
N GLU A 364 5.29 -8.87 6.52
CA GLU A 364 4.67 -9.54 7.65
C GLU A 364 3.40 -8.81 8.07
N VAL A 365 2.28 -9.54 8.16
CA VAL A 365 1.04 -9.04 8.76
C VAL A 365 0.93 -9.67 10.14
N ALA A 366 0.97 -8.82 11.17
CA ALA A 366 0.97 -9.23 12.56
C ALA A 366 -0.36 -9.87 12.97
N SER A 367 -0.36 -10.55 14.12
CA SER A 367 -1.53 -11.29 14.59
C SER A 367 -2.74 -10.38 14.77
N GLY A 368 -3.92 -10.85 14.35
CA GLY A 368 -5.18 -10.11 14.40
C GLY A 368 -5.26 -8.85 13.52
N SER A 369 -4.25 -8.58 12.69
CA SER A 369 -4.17 -7.36 11.87
C SER A 369 -4.70 -7.60 10.46
N THR A 370 -5.35 -6.59 9.87
CA THR A 370 -5.82 -6.62 8.48
C THR A 370 -5.11 -5.57 7.64
N LEU A 371 -4.25 -6.01 6.73
CA LEU A 371 -3.59 -5.13 5.78
C LEU A 371 -4.35 -5.09 4.45
N TYR A 372 -4.80 -3.89 4.08
CA TYR A 372 -5.24 -3.57 2.73
C TYR A 372 -4.04 -3.06 1.93
N TYR A 373 -3.38 -3.95 1.19
CA TYR A 373 -2.23 -3.58 0.38
C TYR A 373 -2.69 -3.00 -0.96
N GLY A 374 -2.58 -1.67 -1.07
CA GLY A 374 -3.07 -0.90 -2.21
C GLY A 374 -4.59 -0.75 -2.22
N GLN A 375 -5.06 0.19 -3.04
CA GLN A 375 -6.47 0.49 -3.22
C GLN A 375 -6.74 0.66 -4.72
N ASP A 376 -7.82 0.04 -5.21
CA ASP A 376 -8.37 0.22 -6.56
C ASP A 376 -7.35 0.11 -7.71
N GLY A 377 -6.40 -0.81 -7.58
CA GLY A 377 -5.38 -1.09 -8.60
C GLY A 377 -4.06 -0.35 -8.39
N PHE A 378 -3.98 0.56 -7.41
CA PHE A 378 -2.79 1.40 -7.19
C PHE A 378 -1.70 0.72 -6.35
N GLY A 379 -0.47 0.99 -6.76
CA GLY A 379 0.75 0.39 -6.21
C GLY A 379 1.09 -1.00 -6.75
N ILE A 380 2.30 -1.42 -6.39
CA ILE A 380 2.88 -2.71 -6.74
C ILE A 380 3.38 -3.38 -5.46
N LEU A 381 3.01 -4.65 -5.27
CA LEU A 381 3.72 -5.56 -4.37
C LEU A 381 4.69 -6.37 -5.22
N LEU A 382 5.99 -6.12 -5.11
CA LEU A 382 6.99 -6.84 -5.90
C LEU A 382 7.66 -7.93 -5.05
N LEU A 383 7.33 -9.18 -5.35
CA LEU A 383 8.02 -10.33 -4.78
C LEU A 383 9.10 -10.82 -5.75
N ARG A 384 10.34 -10.90 -5.27
CA ARG A 384 11.42 -11.60 -5.96
C ARG A 384 11.71 -12.94 -5.33
N THR A 385 12.37 -13.84 -6.08
CA THR A 385 12.86 -15.12 -5.55
C THR A 385 13.53 -14.95 -4.17
N GLY A 386 13.08 -15.76 -3.21
CA GLY A 386 13.52 -15.75 -1.82
C GLY A 386 12.93 -14.64 -0.94
N GLY A 387 12.14 -13.71 -1.50
CA GLY A 387 11.23 -12.86 -0.75
C GLY A 387 9.95 -13.62 -0.42
N THR A 388 9.25 -13.22 0.63
CA THR A 388 8.05 -13.93 1.11
C THR A 388 7.02 -13.01 1.74
N ILE A 389 5.84 -13.57 2.00
CA ILE A 389 4.77 -12.98 2.79
C ILE A 389 4.57 -13.88 4.02
N ILE A 390 4.51 -13.26 5.20
CA ILE A 390 4.29 -13.92 6.48
C ILE A 390 2.95 -13.43 7.02
N LEU A 391 2.01 -14.35 7.19
CA LEU A 391 0.72 -14.07 7.81
C LEU A 391 0.68 -14.74 9.17
N SER A 392 0.44 -13.95 10.22
CA SER A 392 0.30 -14.45 11.60
C SER A 392 -1.12 -14.97 11.87
N GLU A 393 -1.33 -15.57 13.03
CA GLU A 393 -2.65 -16.02 13.50
C GLU A 393 -3.68 -14.88 13.48
N GLY A 394 -4.87 -15.12 12.94
CA GLY A 394 -5.94 -14.13 12.83
C GLY A 394 -5.66 -12.98 11.85
N SER A 395 -4.56 -13.02 11.10
CA SER A 395 -4.18 -11.93 10.19
C SER A 395 -4.86 -12.04 8.82
N HIS A 396 -5.10 -10.91 8.17
CA HIS A 396 -5.68 -10.84 6.84
C HIS A 396 -4.88 -9.91 5.93
N LEU A 397 -4.34 -10.45 4.84
CA LEU A 397 -3.81 -9.66 3.74
C LEU A 397 -4.83 -9.59 2.60
N ARG A 398 -5.30 -8.38 2.30
CA ARG A 398 -6.10 -8.09 1.10
C ARG A 398 -5.25 -7.29 0.10
N ILE A 399 -4.94 -7.91 -1.03
CA ILE A 399 -4.23 -7.25 -2.14
C ILE A 399 -5.27 -6.68 -3.09
N ASN A 400 -5.28 -5.37 -3.30
CA ASN A 400 -6.17 -4.71 -4.27
C ASN A 400 -5.36 -3.87 -5.28
N ASN A 401 -4.25 -4.44 -5.76
CA ASN A 401 -3.35 -3.83 -6.73
C ASN A 401 -2.55 -4.87 -7.53
N THR A 402 -1.42 -4.47 -8.12
CA THR A 402 -0.57 -5.39 -8.88
C THR A 402 0.43 -6.13 -7.99
N LEU A 403 0.22 -7.44 -7.80
CA LEU A 403 1.25 -8.36 -7.30
C LEU A 403 2.15 -8.79 -8.47
N LYS A 404 3.40 -8.34 -8.44
CA LYS A 404 4.39 -8.65 -9.47
C LYS A 404 5.40 -9.67 -8.98
N LEU A 405 5.62 -10.72 -9.76
CA LEU A 405 6.57 -11.79 -9.49
C LEU A 405 7.79 -11.63 -10.39
N LYS A 406 8.99 -11.74 -9.84
CA LYS A 406 10.23 -11.61 -10.63
C LYS A 406 11.37 -12.48 -10.11
N SER A 407 12.14 -13.09 -10.99
CA SER A 407 13.33 -13.85 -10.61
C SER A 407 14.46 -12.95 -10.07
N PHE A 408 15.34 -13.50 -9.21
CA PHE A 408 16.56 -12.78 -8.81
C PHE A 408 17.63 -12.82 -9.91
N GLU A 409 17.82 -13.99 -10.52
CA GLU A 409 18.69 -14.20 -11.68
C GLU A 409 17.87 -14.81 -12.83
N PRO A 410 17.93 -14.22 -14.05
CA PRO A 410 17.24 -14.76 -15.22
C PRO A 410 17.88 -16.05 -15.75
N ASN A 411 18.85 -16.65 -15.04
CA ASN A 411 19.47 -17.90 -15.46
C ASN A 411 18.47 -19.05 -15.33
N LEU A 412 17.91 -19.44 -16.48
CA LEU A 412 16.87 -20.44 -16.69
C LEU A 412 17.27 -21.88 -16.32
N SER A 413 18.50 -22.12 -15.85
CA SER A 413 19.02 -23.47 -15.62
C SER A 413 18.45 -24.16 -14.38
N ASN A 414 17.80 -23.43 -13.45
CA ASN A 414 17.15 -24.02 -12.27
C ASN A 414 15.82 -23.33 -11.91
N LEU A 415 14.84 -23.42 -12.83
CA LEU A 415 13.50 -22.82 -12.71
C LEU A 415 12.74 -23.22 -11.42
N ALA A 416 12.97 -24.42 -10.90
CA ALA A 416 12.31 -24.91 -9.68
C ALA A 416 12.79 -24.18 -8.42
N SER A 417 14.06 -23.80 -8.35
CA SER A 417 14.64 -23.06 -7.22
C SER A 417 14.34 -21.56 -7.22
N ASN A 418 13.81 -21.04 -8.34
CA ASN A 418 13.56 -19.62 -8.55
C ASN A 418 12.13 -19.17 -8.22
N GLN A 419 11.32 -20.05 -7.66
CA GLN A 419 9.94 -19.76 -7.31
C GLN A 419 9.81 -18.90 -6.05
N ILE A 420 8.67 -18.26 -5.92
CA ILE A 420 8.28 -17.54 -4.69
C ILE A 420 7.37 -18.46 -3.90
N THR A 421 7.61 -18.57 -2.60
CA THR A 421 6.82 -19.44 -1.71
C THR A 421 6.37 -18.65 -0.49
N MET A 422 5.14 -18.89 -0.06
CA MET A 422 4.60 -18.43 1.21
C MET A 422 3.78 -19.55 1.87
N ASP A 423 3.65 -19.46 3.18
CA ASP A 423 2.78 -20.34 3.96
C ASP A 423 1.49 -19.59 4.31
N LEU A 424 0.37 -20.29 4.25
CA LEU A 424 -0.94 -19.79 4.66
C LEU A 424 -1.41 -20.60 5.89
N PRO A 425 -0.96 -20.20 7.11
CA PRO A 425 -1.24 -20.92 8.34
C PRO A 425 -2.71 -20.83 8.76
N PRO A 426 -3.14 -21.62 9.76
CA PRO A 426 -4.49 -21.55 10.30
C PRO A 426 -4.87 -20.14 10.75
N ASP A 427 -6.16 -19.83 10.66
CA ASP A 427 -6.75 -18.54 11.05
C ASP A 427 -6.19 -17.31 10.32
N SER A 428 -5.35 -17.51 9.31
CA SER A 428 -4.88 -16.45 8.42
C SER A 428 -5.68 -16.41 7.13
N LYS A 429 -5.74 -15.23 6.50
CA LYS A 429 -6.48 -15.02 5.26
C LYS A 429 -5.66 -14.26 4.22
N LEU A 430 -5.69 -14.75 2.99
CA LEU A 430 -5.21 -14.03 1.81
C LEU A 430 -6.39 -13.84 0.85
N SER A 431 -6.66 -12.59 0.44
CA SER A 431 -7.71 -12.31 -0.54
C SER A 431 -7.26 -11.30 -1.57
N PHE A 432 -7.86 -11.36 -2.75
CA PHE A 432 -7.63 -10.41 -3.83
C PHE A 432 -8.89 -9.55 -4.05
N GLY A 433 -8.71 -8.24 -4.15
CA GLY A 433 -9.78 -7.28 -4.47
C GLY A 433 -10.14 -7.25 -5.95
N GLU A 434 -11.18 -6.51 -6.32
CA GLU A 434 -11.73 -6.41 -7.68
C GLU A 434 -10.71 -5.91 -8.72
N HIS A 435 -9.78 -5.06 -8.30
CA HIS A 435 -8.75 -4.48 -9.17
C HIS A 435 -7.38 -5.15 -9.00
N ALA A 436 -7.33 -6.28 -8.30
CA ALA A 436 -6.10 -7.01 -8.08
C ALA A 436 -5.64 -7.73 -9.35
N LYS A 437 -4.34 -7.68 -9.62
CA LYS A 437 -3.71 -8.40 -10.74
C LYS A 437 -2.49 -9.14 -10.23
N VAL A 438 -2.27 -10.35 -10.74
CA VAL A 438 -1.04 -11.09 -10.49
C VAL A 438 -0.34 -11.30 -11.82
N MET A 439 0.94 -10.94 -11.89
CA MET A 439 1.71 -11.08 -13.13
C MET A 439 3.17 -11.41 -12.86
N ALA A 440 3.77 -12.16 -13.78
CA ALA A 440 5.21 -12.30 -13.86
C ALA A 440 5.86 -11.12 -14.60
N GLN A 441 7.16 -10.94 -14.42
CA GLN A 441 7.97 -10.08 -15.28
C GLN A 441 7.94 -10.62 -16.72
N PRO A 442 7.89 -9.74 -17.75
CA PRO A 442 8.02 -10.17 -19.13
C PRO A 442 9.24 -11.05 -19.39
N GLY A 443 9.04 -12.19 -20.06
CA GLY A 443 10.03 -13.23 -20.29
C GLY A 443 10.11 -14.31 -19.19
N GLU A 444 9.33 -14.20 -18.13
CA GLU A 444 9.31 -15.13 -17.00
C GLU A 444 7.93 -15.80 -16.78
N GLU A 445 6.98 -15.55 -17.68
CA GLU A 445 5.56 -15.94 -17.56
C GLU A 445 5.37 -17.45 -17.50
N ASP A 446 6.21 -18.21 -18.19
CA ASP A 446 6.07 -19.67 -18.28
C ASP A 446 6.48 -20.39 -16.99
N PHE A 447 7.29 -19.75 -16.13
CA PHE A 447 7.85 -20.44 -14.97
C PHE A 447 7.62 -19.73 -13.65
N MET A 448 7.50 -18.40 -13.57
CA MET A 448 7.35 -17.73 -12.27
C MET A 448 5.95 -17.95 -11.71
N ARG A 449 5.88 -18.55 -10.51
CA ARG A 449 4.64 -18.75 -9.75
C ARG A 449 4.83 -18.30 -8.30
N LEU A 450 3.72 -17.86 -7.71
CA LEU A 450 3.56 -17.77 -6.26
C LEU A 450 3.03 -19.13 -5.77
N ASN A 451 3.86 -19.88 -5.06
CA ASN A 451 3.48 -21.13 -4.42
C ASN A 451 2.98 -20.84 -3.02
N ILE A 452 1.75 -21.24 -2.73
CA ILE A 452 1.10 -21.00 -1.44
C ILE A 452 0.89 -22.36 -0.79
N ASN A 453 1.61 -22.63 0.30
CA ASN A 453 1.39 -23.82 1.10
C ASN A 453 0.14 -23.62 1.96
N MET A 454 -0.91 -24.37 1.65
CA MET A 454 -2.22 -24.28 2.29
C MET A 454 -2.21 -25.04 3.63
N LEU A 455 -1.72 -24.39 4.68
CA LEU A 455 -1.56 -24.95 6.02
C LEU A 455 -2.77 -24.66 6.92
N GLY A 456 -3.98 -24.57 6.35
CA GLY A 456 -5.23 -24.38 7.09
C GLY A 456 -5.81 -22.96 7.06
N GLY A 457 -5.13 -21.99 6.43
CA GLY A 457 -5.70 -20.66 6.24
C GLY A 457 -6.62 -20.53 5.02
N GLU A 458 -7.31 -19.40 4.94
CA GLU A 458 -8.30 -19.10 3.91
C GLU A 458 -7.70 -18.33 2.73
N ILE A 459 -8.04 -18.74 1.50
CA ILE A 459 -7.69 -18.00 0.29
C ILE A 459 -8.91 -17.65 -0.56
N ASP A 460 -9.02 -16.39 -0.97
CA ASP A 460 -10.07 -15.92 -1.88
C ASP A 460 -9.47 -15.40 -3.20
N LEU A 461 -9.64 -16.20 -4.27
CA LEU A 461 -9.18 -15.91 -5.63
C LEU A 461 -10.34 -15.48 -6.57
N SER A 462 -11.53 -15.22 -6.02
CA SER A 462 -12.76 -14.99 -6.81
C SER A 462 -12.65 -13.78 -7.73
N ASN A 463 -11.95 -12.73 -7.29
CA ASN A 463 -11.78 -11.49 -8.04
C ASN A 463 -10.61 -11.50 -9.04
N LEU A 464 -9.81 -12.57 -9.10
CA LEU A 464 -8.74 -12.67 -10.08
C LEU A 464 -9.25 -13.18 -11.42
N ASP A 465 -8.72 -12.66 -12.53
CA ASP A 465 -8.94 -13.24 -13.85
C ASP A 465 -8.20 -14.58 -14.02
N ALA A 466 -8.50 -15.30 -15.12
CA ALA A 466 -7.87 -16.60 -15.38
C ALA A 466 -6.34 -16.51 -15.52
N THR A 467 -5.84 -15.44 -16.14
CA THR A 467 -4.41 -15.19 -16.33
C THR A 467 -3.71 -14.98 -14.99
N SER A 468 -4.24 -14.12 -14.13
CA SER A 468 -3.73 -13.84 -12.80
C SER A 468 -3.74 -15.08 -11.92
N ARG A 469 -4.84 -15.85 -11.95
CA ARG A 469 -4.92 -17.14 -11.24
C ARG A 469 -3.87 -18.14 -11.70
N SER A 470 -3.48 -18.13 -12.99
CA SER A 470 -2.47 -19.06 -13.50
C SER A 470 -1.07 -18.85 -12.90
N TYR A 471 -0.80 -17.67 -12.32
CA TYR A 471 0.45 -17.36 -11.61
C TYR A 471 0.46 -17.83 -10.15
N ILE A 472 -0.65 -18.36 -9.64
CA ILE A 472 -0.76 -18.86 -8.26
C ILE A 472 -0.84 -20.39 -8.30
N ASN A 473 0.01 -21.04 -7.50
CA ASN A 473 -0.02 -22.47 -7.30
C ASN A 473 -0.36 -22.78 -5.84
N LEU A 474 -1.47 -23.46 -5.61
CA LEU A 474 -1.88 -23.88 -4.26
C LEU A 474 -1.33 -25.27 -3.97
N ILE A 475 -0.47 -25.36 -2.95
CA ILE A 475 0.16 -26.59 -2.52
C ILE A 475 -0.52 -27.04 -1.23
N TYR A 476 -1.33 -28.09 -1.33
CA TYR A 476 -1.97 -28.69 -0.18
C TYR A 476 -1.07 -29.78 0.40
N PRO A 477 -1.02 -29.94 1.74
CA PRO A 477 -0.36 -31.08 2.36
C PRO A 477 -0.87 -32.38 1.76
N THR A 478 0.05 -33.24 1.33
CA THR A 478 -0.32 -34.55 0.80
C THR A 478 -0.68 -35.46 1.96
N PRO A 479 -1.86 -36.11 1.96
CA PRO A 479 -2.17 -37.14 2.93
C PRO A 479 -1.10 -38.24 2.88
N GLY A 480 -0.56 -38.61 4.03
CA GLY A 480 0.25 -39.81 4.19
C GLY A 480 -0.56 -41.04 3.78
N GLN A 481 0.13 -42.09 3.33
CA GLN A 481 -0.50 -43.37 2.95
C GLN A 481 -1.26 -44.02 4.11
N ASP A 482 -0.84 -43.74 5.34
CA ASP A 482 -1.52 -44.20 6.54
C ASP A 482 -2.53 -43.13 6.98
N ALA A 483 -3.82 -43.48 7.00
CA ALA A 483 -4.89 -42.59 7.43
C ALA A 483 -4.69 -42.08 8.87
N SER A 484 -4.00 -42.85 9.72
CA SER A 484 -3.64 -42.41 11.07
C SER A 484 -2.59 -41.29 11.09
N ALA A 485 -1.67 -41.25 10.12
CA ALA A 485 -0.69 -40.18 9.99
C ALA A 485 -1.32 -38.83 9.59
N ASN A 486 -2.54 -38.88 9.05
CA ASN A 486 -3.31 -37.72 8.61
C ASN A 486 -4.18 -37.13 9.72
N LEU A 487 -4.16 -37.67 10.94
CA LEU A 487 -4.90 -37.15 12.09
C LEU A 487 -3.92 -36.87 13.22
N LYS A 488 -3.89 -35.62 13.71
CA LYS A 488 -3.04 -35.21 14.84
C LYS A 488 -3.92 -34.60 15.92
N ILE A 489 -3.54 -34.84 17.17
CA ILE A 489 -4.26 -34.35 18.34
C ILE A 489 -3.25 -33.81 19.34
N SER A 490 -3.40 -32.55 19.72
CA SER A 490 -2.53 -31.88 20.70
C SER A 490 -3.32 -30.96 21.64
N PRO A 491 -2.87 -30.78 22.90
CA PRO A 491 -1.87 -31.60 23.58
C PRO A 491 -2.38 -33.03 23.81
N ASN A 492 -1.47 -33.99 24.00
CA ASN A 492 -1.81 -35.37 24.36
C ASN A 492 -0.69 -35.95 25.25
N PRO A 493 -0.88 -36.06 26.58
CA PRO A 493 -2.15 -35.89 27.31
C PRO A 493 -2.71 -34.46 27.29
N SER A 494 -4.04 -34.32 27.42
CA SER A 494 -4.78 -33.04 27.48
C SER A 494 -5.54 -32.90 28.79
N THR A 495 -5.84 -31.66 29.18
CA THR A 495 -6.72 -31.31 30.32
C THR A 495 -8.20 -31.24 29.93
N GLY A 496 -8.55 -31.47 28.66
CA GLY A 496 -9.89 -31.32 28.10
C GLY A 496 -9.96 -30.28 26.96
N GLU A 497 -8.92 -29.49 26.76
CA GLU A 497 -8.76 -28.59 25.61
C GLU A 497 -7.88 -29.28 24.56
N LEU A 498 -8.42 -29.43 23.34
CA LEU A 498 -7.84 -30.23 22.27
C LEU A 498 -7.83 -29.43 20.97
N ASN A 499 -6.73 -29.50 20.24
CA ASN A 499 -6.62 -29.14 18.84
C ASN A 499 -6.52 -30.43 18.04
N ILE A 500 -7.53 -30.70 17.20
CA ILE A 500 -7.56 -31.86 16.30
C ILE A 500 -7.30 -31.35 14.88
N GLN A 501 -6.24 -31.85 14.26
CA GLN A 501 -5.85 -31.50 12.90
C GLN A 501 -5.94 -32.71 12.00
N TRP A 502 -6.42 -32.54 10.77
CA TRP A 502 -6.36 -33.61 9.78
C TRP A 502 -6.12 -33.12 8.36
N ILE A 503 -5.58 -34.00 7.51
CA ILE A 503 -5.31 -33.71 6.09
C ILE A 503 -6.38 -34.38 5.22
N GLY A 504 -7.32 -33.59 4.70
CA GLY A 504 -8.37 -34.02 3.77
C GLY A 504 -7.89 -34.12 2.32
N SER A 505 -8.32 -35.16 1.60
CA SER A 505 -8.00 -35.36 0.18
C SER A 505 -8.96 -34.62 -0.75
N PHE A 506 -10.19 -34.42 -0.29
CA PHE A 506 -11.32 -33.94 -1.08
C PHE A 506 -12.19 -33.01 -0.25
N ASP A 507 -12.98 -32.19 -0.95
CA ASP A 507 -14.07 -31.44 -0.32
C ASP A 507 -15.25 -32.39 -0.10
N GLU A 508 -15.53 -32.73 1.16
CA GLU A 508 -16.55 -33.71 1.53
C GLU A 508 -17.11 -33.45 2.94
N THR A 509 -18.09 -34.22 3.40
CA THR A 509 -18.53 -34.17 4.80
C THR A 509 -17.94 -35.35 5.57
N ILE A 510 -17.19 -35.06 6.62
CA ILE A 510 -16.61 -36.08 7.51
C ILE A 510 -17.43 -36.21 8.79
N THR A 511 -17.22 -37.31 9.51
CA THR A 511 -17.74 -37.48 10.88
C THR A 511 -16.57 -37.63 11.85
N LEU A 512 -16.46 -36.71 12.82
CA LEU A 512 -15.55 -36.81 13.95
C LEU A 512 -16.31 -37.36 15.15
N GLN A 513 -15.71 -38.33 15.85
CA GLN A 513 -16.33 -39.01 16.98
C GLN A 513 -15.30 -39.20 18.09
N LEU A 514 -15.73 -39.06 19.35
CA LEU A 514 -14.94 -39.34 20.54
C LEU A 514 -15.60 -40.46 21.35
N PHE A 515 -14.85 -41.52 21.65
CA PHE A 515 -15.32 -42.66 22.43
C PHE A 515 -14.46 -42.83 23.70
N ASP A 516 -15.05 -43.36 24.77
CA ASP A 516 -14.24 -43.94 25.85
C ASP A 516 -13.67 -45.31 25.47
N ILE A 517 -12.82 -45.88 26.34
CA ILE A 517 -12.28 -47.22 26.16
C ILE A 517 -13.34 -48.34 26.19
N GLN A 518 -14.56 -48.08 26.69
CA GLN A 518 -15.68 -49.01 26.61
C GLN A 518 -16.45 -48.91 25.29
N GLY A 519 -16.05 -47.99 24.39
CA GLY A 519 -16.69 -47.77 23.10
C GLY A 519 -17.98 -46.94 23.19
N ARG A 520 -18.25 -46.29 24.33
CA ARG A 520 -19.39 -45.37 24.45
C ARG A 520 -19.01 -44.04 23.81
N LEU A 521 -19.87 -43.58 22.91
CA LEU A 521 -19.75 -42.28 22.25
C LEU A 521 -19.98 -41.16 23.27
N TYR A 522 -18.99 -40.28 23.41
CA TYR A 522 -19.06 -39.06 24.22
C TYR A 522 -19.45 -37.84 23.38
N TRP A 523 -18.94 -37.76 22.16
CA TRP A 523 -19.11 -36.61 21.30
C TRP A 523 -19.06 -37.02 19.83
N GLU A 524 -19.90 -36.41 18.99
CA GLU A 524 -19.93 -36.60 17.54
C GLU A 524 -20.22 -35.26 16.86
N GLU A 525 -19.49 -34.96 15.80
CA GLU A 525 -19.77 -33.84 14.91
C GLU A 525 -19.60 -34.25 13.45
N LYS A 526 -20.57 -33.85 12.61
CA LYS A 526 -20.44 -33.89 11.16
C LYS A 526 -20.06 -32.51 10.66
N ARG A 527 -19.00 -32.43 9.86
CA ARG A 527 -18.48 -31.14 9.38
C ARG A 527 -18.01 -31.23 7.93
N PRO A 528 -18.15 -30.15 7.13
CA PRO A 528 -17.41 -30.04 5.88
C PRO A 528 -15.90 -30.13 6.14
N CYS A 529 -15.25 -30.98 5.37
CA CYS A 529 -13.81 -31.10 5.24
C CYS A 529 -13.43 -30.44 3.91
N THR A 530 -12.47 -29.53 3.95
CA THR A 530 -11.85 -28.97 2.74
C THR A 530 -10.59 -29.76 2.40
N LYS A 531 -10.22 -29.83 1.13
CA LYS A 531 -8.93 -30.39 0.73
C LYS A 531 -7.77 -29.67 1.46
N GLY A 532 -6.81 -30.44 1.99
CA GLY A 532 -5.66 -29.93 2.74
C GLY A 532 -5.80 -30.04 4.26
N LEU A 533 -5.10 -29.17 4.98
CA LEU A 533 -5.16 -29.16 6.45
C LEU A 533 -6.50 -28.59 6.92
N ASN A 534 -7.14 -29.30 7.84
CA ASN A 534 -8.34 -28.89 8.53
C ASN A 534 -8.07 -28.94 10.03
N ILE A 535 -8.70 -28.05 10.79
CA ILE A 535 -8.47 -27.90 12.23
C ILE A 535 -9.80 -27.70 12.96
N ILE A 536 -9.88 -28.25 14.16
CA ILE A 536 -10.94 -27.95 15.13
C ILE A 536 -10.34 -27.84 16.53
N ASP A 537 -10.67 -26.75 17.21
CA ASP A 537 -10.50 -26.62 18.64
C ASP A 537 -11.73 -27.13 19.37
N LEU A 538 -11.51 -28.03 20.31
CA LEU A 538 -12.53 -28.76 21.03
C LEU A 538 -12.26 -28.64 22.54
N ILE A 539 -13.19 -28.03 23.25
CA ILE A 539 -13.14 -27.83 24.71
C ILE A 539 -14.18 -28.77 25.33
N LEU A 540 -13.71 -29.80 26.04
CA LEU A 540 -14.54 -30.81 26.70
C LEU A 540 -14.17 -30.90 28.19
N PRO A 541 -14.53 -29.89 28.99
CA PRO A 541 -14.12 -29.78 30.39
C PRO A 541 -14.76 -30.84 31.28
N GLU A 542 -15.80 -31.55 30.82
CA GLU A 542 -16.45 -32.65 31.54
C GLU A 542 -15.79 -34.02 31.39
N LEU A 543 -14.76 -34.18 30.54
CA LEU A 543 -14.09 -35.48 30.40
C LEU A 543 -13.39 -35.89 31.70
N ALA A 544 -13.60 -37.14 32.13
CA ALA A 544 -12.90 -37.70 33.27
C ALA A 544 -11.45 -38.05 32.89
N ASN A 545 -10.55 -38.12 33.88
CA ASN A 545 -9.19 -38.64 33.66
C ASN A 545 -9.27 -40.07 33.12
N GLY A 546 -8.60 -40.34 32.01
CA GLY A 546 -8.73 -41.62 31.32
C GLY A 546 -8.21 -41.61 29.88
N LEU A 547 -8.40 -42.74 29.19
CA LEU A 547 -8.10 -42.88 27.77
C LEU A 547 -9.38 -42.77 26.95
N TYR A 548 -9.26 -42.13 25.79
CA TYR A 548 -10.31 -41.93 24.82
C TYR A 548 -9.79 -42.27 23.42
N ILE A 549 -10.72 -42.50 22.49
CA ILE A 549 -10.43 -42.75 21.07
C ILE A 549 -11.13 -41.65 20.28
N VAL A 550 -10.35 -40.86 19.56
CA VAL A 550 -10.86 -39.97 18.52
C VAL A 550 -10.87 -40.74 17.20
N LYS A 551 -12.02 -40.77 16.55
CA LYS A 551 -12.24 -41.40 15.25
C LYS A 551 -12.64 -40.34 14.24
N LEU A 552 -12.00 -40.35 13.08
CA LEU A 552 -12.40 -39.57 11.92
C LEU A 552 -12.86 -40.55 10.83
N ASP A 553 -14.06 -40.34 10.33
CA ASP A 553 -14.67 -41.12 9.27
C ASP A 553 -14.85 -40.23 8.03
N SER A 554 -14.04 -40.47 7.00
CA SER A 554 -14.05 -39.75 5.72
C SER A 554 -14.52 -40.70 4.61
N PRO A 555 -15.56 -40.35 3.83
CA PRO A 555 -15.98 -41.15 2.68
C PRO A 555 -14.86 -41.39 1.66
N GLY A 556 -14.02 -40.38 1.39
CA GLY A 556 -12.96 -40.43 0.39
C GLY A 556 -11.62 -40.98 0.88
N GLN A 557 -11.32 -40.94 2.18
CA GLN A 557 -10.05 -41.38 2.76
C GLN A 557 -10.17 -42.59 3.69
N GLY A 558 -11.40 -42.99 4.03
CA GLY A 558 -11.68 -44.05 4.99
C GLY A 558 -11.63 -43.56 6.44
N MET A 559 -11.37 -44.51 7.34
CA MET A 559 -11.44 -44.29 8.79
C MET A 559 -10.05 -44.16 9.38
N SER A 560 -9.83 -43.16 10.24
CA SER A 560 -8.65 -43.05 11.09
C SER A 560 -9.04 -42.99 12.56
N THR A 561 -8.15 -43.48 13.42
CA THR A 561 -8.34 -43.44 14.89
C THR A 561 -7.07 -43.00 15.58
N HIS A 562 -7.21 -42.23 16.65
CA HIS A 562 -6.12 -41.77 17.49
C HIS A 562 -6.47 -41.94 18.97
N LYS A 563 -5.50 -42.37 19.77
CA LYS A 563 -5.66 -42.45 21.23
C LYS A 563 -5.40 -41.08 21.85
N LEU A 564 -6.28 -40.68 22.75
CA LEU A 564 -6.19 -39.45 23.52
C LEU A 564 -6.14 -39.78 25.02
N ALA A 565 -5.18 -39.23 25.76
CA ALA A 565 -5.14 -39.30 27.21
C ALA A 565 -5.64 -38.00 27.82
N ILE A 566 -6.57 -38.08 28.78
CA ILE A 566 -7.02 -36.94 29.58
C ILE A 566 -6.41 -37.03 30.98
N SER A 567 -5.73 -35.97 31.40
CA SER A 567 -5.08 -35.84 32.72
C SER A 567 -5.19 -34.40 33.22
N LYS A 568 -6.15 -34.16 34.11
CA LYS A 568 -6.35 -32.88 34.82
C LYS A 568 -5.56 -32.78 36.10
#